data_AF-A0A2H0P4E4-F1
#
_entry.id   AF-A0A2H0P4E4-F1
#
_cell.length_a   1.000
_cell.length_b   1.000
_cell.length_c   1.000
_cell.angle_alpha   90.00
_cell.angle_beta   90.00
_cell.angle_gamma   90.00
#
_symmetry.space_group_name_H-M   'P 1'
#
loop_
_entity.id
_entity.type
_entity.pdbx_description
1 polymer ?
#
loop_
_entity_poly.entity_id
_entity_poly.type
_entity_poly.pdbx_seq_one_letter_code
_entity_poly.pdbx_strand_id
1 'polypeptide(L)'
;MTRALLAAFVLAPALALAARYDPGSDRAALRRDASQAHAAIVNATGLALEAGKVPAITAGLDEGLRLARLASTTAAALDAAARSRAADMEAGAKSGERAAKELAEPLAEQRRRWQRQSGEHAELVKKAEKLPDADKKEAQTLLDKAAGALSSAADALRPLEESLHTMSEQARAMKAARSDSLAPLVEISSAAASVNRRAEDLPEPAAAAKALLGSLGPEPDNAAKALIWEKFKLQRDAARLLFEAADRVCNRADDFRRASAAYERSYDAFEDARREASSGTAGARAHLDRAHKALNAASERIKKPAAAPKSQP
;
A
#
# COMPACT_ATOMS: atom_id res chain seq x y z
N MET A 1 -37.83 48.18 4.49
CA MET A 1 -37.48 47.24 3.40
C MET A 1 -36.80 46.02 4.00
N THR A 2 -37.59 44.96 4.10
CA THR A 2 -37.28 43.61 4.56
C THR A 2 -36.44 42.83 3.53
N ARG A 3 -35.35 42.22 3.99
CA ARG A 3 -34.67 41.03 3.44
C ARG A 3 -33.90 40.43 4.63
N ALA A 4 -34.29 39.41 5.41
CA ALA A 4 -35.10 38.21 5.17
C ALA A 4 -34.86 37.60 3.79
N LEU A 5 -33.69 36.97 3.63
CA LEU A 5 -33.42 35.89 2.68
C LEU A 5 -31.96 35.46 2.82
N LEU A 6 -31.70 34.45 3.65
CA LEU A 6 -30.64 33.44 3.48
C LEU A 6 -30.74 32.40 4.61
N ALA A 7 -31.91 31.79 4.71
CA ALA A 7 -32.12 30.50 5.34
C ALA A 7 -32.76 29.60 4.27
N ALA A 8 -31.92 29.01 3.41
CA ALA A 8 -32.23 27.88 2.54
C ALA A 8 -30.99 27.56 1.70
N PHE A 9 -30.10 26.70 2.21
CA PHE A 9 -29.45 25.66 1.41
C PHE A 9 -28.96 24.57 2.36
N VAL A 10 -29.83 23.60 2.57
CA VAL A 10 -29.60 22.40 3.37
C VAL A 10 -29.88 21.20 2.46
N LEU A 11 -28.99 20.21 2.53
CA LEU A 11 -29.18 18.79 2.19
C LEU A 11 -29.40 18.37 0.72
N ALA A 12 -28.30 17.97 0.06
CA ALA A 12 -28.33 17.04 -1.06
C ALA A 12 -26.99 16.29 -1.29
N PRO A 13 -26.15 16.11 -0.25
CA PRO A 13 -25.60 14.76 -0.05
C PRO A 13 -25.37 14.45 1.43
N ALA A 14 -26.46 14.16 2.15
CA ALA A 14 -26.44 13.25 3.31
C ALA A 14 -27.05 11.88 2.94
N LEU A 15 -27.10 11.55 1.65
CA LEU A 15 -27.59 10.28 1.12
C LEU A 15 -26.53 9.53 0.30
N ALA A 16 -25.26 9.70 0.67
CA ALA A 16 -24.24 8.69 0.45
C ALA A 16 -23.88 8.09 1.82
N LEU A 17 -24.84 7.34 2.36
CA LEU A 17 -24.66 6.40 3.46
C LEU A 17 -23.68 5.30 3.05
N ALA A 18 -22.80 4.94 3.98
CA ALA A 18 -22.34 3.58 4.27
C ALA A 18 -22.12 2.62 3.08
N ALA A 19 -20.86 2.51 2.64
CA ALA A 19 -20.30 1.25 2.14
C ALA A 19 -18.77 1.27 2.34
N ARG A 20 -18.23 0.19 2.93
CA ARG A 20 -16.82 -0.24 2.99
C ARG A 20 -15.75 0.80 2.56
N TYR A 21 -15.00 1.32 3.54
CA TYR A 21 -13.74 2.10 3.43
C TYR A 21 -13.39 2.59 2.00
N ASP A 22 -13.84 3.80 1.65
CA ASP A 22 -13.39 4.56 0.47
C ASP A 22 -12.74 5.89 0.93
N PRO A 23 -11.40 6.01 0.94
CA PRO A 23 -10.66 7.18 1.44
C PRO A 23 -10.85 8.49 0.65
N GLY A 24 -11.85 8.60 -0.21
CA GLY A 24 -12.23 9.82 -0.93
C GLY A 24 -13.28 10.70 -0.24
N SER A 25 -14.10 10.13 0.66
CA SER A 25 -15.22 10.85 1.30
C SER A 25 -14.76 11.91 2.31
N ASP A 26 -13.72 11.61 3.07
CA ASP A 26 -13.30 12.44 4.21
C ASP A 26 -12.51 13.69 3.80
N ARG A 27 -11.96 13.70 2.58
CA ARG A 27 -11.27 14.86 1.99
C ARG A 27 -12.24 16.00 1.68
N ALA A 28 -13.35 15.66 1.03
CA ALA A 28 -14.37 16.63 0.64
C ALA A 28 -15.14 17.13 1.87
N ALA A 29 -15.22 16.33 2.94
CA ALA A 29 -15.69 16.77 4.25
C ALA A 29 -14.67 17.73 4.89
N LEU A 30 -13.41 17.31 5.08
CA LEU A 30 -12.38 18.12 5.73
C LEU A 30 -12.17 19.50 5.06
N ARG A 31 -12.08 19.55 3.73
CA ARG A 31 -11.93 20.82 2.99
C ARG A 31 -13.18 21.70 3.08
N ARG A 32 -14.36 21.09 3.06
CA ARG A 32 -15.65 21.80 3.15
C ARG A 32 -15.83 22.35 4.56
N ASP A 33 -15.61 21.55 5.58
CA ASP A 33 -15.75 21.93 6.98
C ASP A 33 -14.74 23.03 7.34
N ALA A 34 -13.50 22.89 6.87
CA ALA A 34 -12.47 23.93 6.96
C ALA A 34 -12.90 25.24 6.27
N SER A 35 -13.38 25.15 5.04
CA SER A 35 -13.81 26.33 4.27
C SER A 35 -15.06 26.99 4.88
N GLN A 36 -16.00 26.20 5.38
CA GLN A 36 -17.19 26.67 6.08
C GLN A 36 -16.83 27.34 7.41
N ALA A 37 -15.86 26.80 8.14
CA ALA A 37 -15.35 27.41 9.37
C ALA A 37 -14.69 28.76 9.09
N HIS A 38 -13.86 28.84 8.04
CA HIS A 38 -13.28 30.09 7.61
C HIS A 38 -14.34 31.12 7.24
N ALA A 39 -15.32 30.72 6.43
CA ALA A 39 -16.40 31.59 6.01
C ALA A 39 -17.26 32.05 7.19
N ALA A 40 -17.59 31.17 8.14
CA ALA A 40 -18.34 31.50 9.34
C ALA A 40 -17.60 32.52 10.23
N ILE A 41 -16.30 32.30 10.45
CA ILE A 41 -15.45 33.22 11.22
C ILE A 41 -15.32 34.56 10.49
N VAL A 42 -14.99 34.58 9.20
CA VAL A 42 -14.86 35.81 8.41
C VAL A 42 -16.17 36.59 8.38
N ASN A 43 -17.31 35.93 8.16
CA ASN A 43 -18.61 36.58 8.17
C ASN A 43 -18.94 37.16 9.56
N ALA A 44 -18.67 36.42 10.64
CA ALA A 44 -18.85 36.92 12.00
C ALA A 44 -17.96 38.13 12.29
N THR A 45 -16.69 38.12 11.84
CA THR A 45 -15.81 39.28 11.99
C THR A 45 -16.26 40.47 11.16
N GLY A 46 -16.80 40.27 9.94
CA GLY A 46 -17.21 41.34 9.03
C GLY A 46 -18.55 42.02 9.37
N LEU A 47 -19.31 41.49 10.33
CA LEU A 47 -20.53 42.14 10.81
C LEU A 47 -20.17 43.40 11.60
N ALA A 48 -20.83 44.51 11.28
CA ALA A 48 -20.74 45.73 12.08
C ALA A 48 -21.10 45.42 13.54
N LEU A 49 -20.27 45.90 14.48
CA LEU A 49 -20.50 45.77 15.93
C LEU A 49 -21.69 46.64 16.35
N GLU A 50 -22.88 46.07 16.19
CA GLU A 50 -24.17 46.58 16.61
C GLU A 50 -24.80 45.56 17.57
N ALA A 51 -25.46 46.02 18.63
CA ALA A 51 -26.04 45.14 19.64
C ALA A 51 -27.01 44.09 19.05
N GLY A 52 -27.75 44.44 17.98
CA GLY A 52 -28.64 43.50 17.28
C GLY A 52 -27.93 42.38 16.50
N LYS A 53 -26.63 42.50 16.24
CA LYS A 53 -25.83 41.51 15.48
C LYS A 53 -24.96 40.63 16.38
N VAL A 54 -24.79 40.99 17.65
CA VAL A 54 -24.00 40.22 18.64
C VAL A 54 -24.39 38.74 18.69
N PRO A 55 -25.69 38.34 18.75
CA PRO A 55 -26.06 36.92 18.78
C PRO A 55 -25.59 36.14 17.54
N ALA A 56 -25.63 36.75 16.35
CA ALA A 56 -25.18 36.12 15.11
C ALA A 56 -23.65 35.98 15.07
N ILE A 57 -22.92 36.97 15.57
CA ILE A 57 -21.45 36.94 15.69
C ILE A 57 -21.02 35.83 16.67
N THR A 58 -21.68 35.73 17.83
CA THR A 58 -21.43 34.67 18.82
C THR A 58 -21.71 33.27 18.24
N ALA A 59 -22.84 33.09 17.56
CA ALA A 59 -23.18 31.82 16.91
C ALA A 59 -22.15 31.43 15.83
N GLY A 60 -21.65 32.40 15.06
CA GLY A 60 -20.59 32.17 14.06
C GLY A 60 -19.26 31.72 14.68
N LEU A 61 -18.88 32.28 15.84
CA LEU A 61 -17.71 31.82 16.60
C LEU A 61 -17.87 30.39 17.11
N ASP A 62 -19.04 30.05 17.65
CA ASP A 62 -19.31 28.70 18.16
C ASP A 62 -19.29 27.65 17.03
N GLU A 63 -19.85 27.99 15.86
CA GLU A 63 -19.80 27.13 14.68
C GLU A 63 -18.37 26.97 14.15
N GLY A 64 -17.57 28.05 14.13
CA GLY A 64 -16.16 28.00 13.78
C GLY A 64 -15.35 27.06 14.69
N LEU A 65 -15.58 27.12 16.01
CA LEU A 65 -14.95 26.21 16.98
C LEU A 65 -15.39 24.75 16.78
N ARG A 66 -16.68 24.52 16.50
CA ARG A 66 -17.21 23.18 16.22
C ARG A 66 -16.52 22.57 15.00
N LEU A 67 -16.41 23.33 13.91
CA LEU A 67 -15.79 22.87 12.67
C LEU A 67 -14.26 22.72 12.80
N ALA A 68 -13.58 23.56 13.59
CA ALA A 68 -12.14 23.38 13.89
C ALA A 68 -11.85 22.07 14.64
N ARG A 69 -12.72 21.70 15.60
CA ARG A 69 -12.64 20.40 16.29
C ARG A 69 -12.87 19.24 15.32
N LEU A 70 -13.86 19.36 14.44
CA LEU A 70 -14.11 18.35 13.41
C LEU A 70 -12.90 18.18 12.48
N ALA A 71 -12.28 19.28 12.05
CA ALA A 71 -11.07 19.24 11.23
C ALA A 71 -9.89 18.55 11.95
N SER A 72 -9.71 18.80 13.25
CA SER A 72 -8.73 18.12 14.09
C SER A 72 -9.00 16.61 14.18
N THR A 73 -10.23 16.19 14.46
CA THR A 73 -10.58 14.77 14.51
C THR A 73 -10.35 14.06 13.17
N THR A 74 -10.69 14.70 12.06
CA THR A 74 -10.49 14.13 10.73
C THR A 74 -9.01 14.07 10.36
N ALA A 75 -8.22 15.09 10.68
CA ALA A 75 -6.77 15.07 10.46
C ALA A 75 -6.09 13.96 11.28
N ALA A 76 -6.50 13.75 12.53
CA ALA A 76 -5.99 12.66 13.36
C ALA A 76 -6.36 11.27 12.80
N ALA A 77 -7.59 11.10 12.32
CA ALA A 77 -8.02 9.86 11.67
C ALA A 77 -7.21 9.57 10.40
N LEU A 78 -6.94 10.59 9.57
CA LEU A 78 -6.11 10.46 8.38
C LEU A 78 -4.66 10.06 8.71
N ASP A 79 -4.05 10.65 9.74
CA ASP A 79 -2.71 10.27 10.20
C ASP A 79 -2.67 8.82 10.69
N ALA A 80 -3.65 8.43 11.52
CA ALA A 80 -3.74 7.07 12.03
C ALA A 80 -3.90 6.03 10.90
N ALA A 81 -4.77 6.32 9.92
CA ALA A 81 -4.96 5.47 8.75
C ALA A 81 -3.68 5.36 7.89
N ALA A 82 -3.00 6.48 7.64
CA ALA A 82 -1.74 6.49 6.89
C ALA A 82 -0.65 5.67 7.60
N ARG A 83 -0.53 5.79 8.93
CA ARG A 83 0.40 5.01 9.75
C ARG A 83 0.08 3.51 9.73
N SER A 84 -1.19 3.15 9.89
CA SER A 84 -1.63 1.75 9.79
C SER A 84 -1.24 1.16 8.43
N ARG A 85 -1.53 1.90 7.36
CA ARG A 85 -1.21 1.45 6.01
C ARG A 85 0.29 1.29 5.77
N ALA A 86 1.10 2.22 6.27
CA ALA A 86 2.55 2.12 6.17
C ALA A 86 3.11 0.90 6.92
N ALA A 87 2.50 0.54 8.07
CA ALA A 87 2.85 -0.66 8.81
C ALA A 87 2.49 -1.93 8.01
N ASP A 88 1.31 -1.98 7.38
CA ASP A 88 0.91 -3.09 6.50
C ASP A 88 1.89 -3.25 5.32
N MET A 89 2.28 -2.14 4.69
CA MET A 89 3.26 -2.15 3.60
C MET A 89 4.64 -2.66 4.05
N GLU A 90 5.05 -2.32 5.28
CA GLU A 90 6.29 -2.85 5.85
C GLU A 90 6.21 -4.35 6.13
N ALA A 91 5.11 -4.80 6.73
CA ALA A 91 4.87 -6.22 7.00
C ALA A 91 4.83 -7.04 5.70
N GLY A 92 4.10 -6.55 4.69
CA GLY A 92 4.03 -7.17 3.37
C GLY A 92 5.38 -7.22 2.66
N ALA A 93 6.21 -6.18 2.76
CA ALA A 93 7.55 -6.16 2.15
C ALA A 93 8.49 -7.19 2.82
N LYS A 94 8.47 -7.28 4.16
CA LYS A 94 9.23 -8.29 4.89
C LYS A 94 8.75 -9.71 4.58
N SER A 95 7.43 -9.90 4.48
CA SER A 95 6.83 -11.18 4.10
C SER A 95 7.23 -11.59 2.70
N GLY A 96 7.17 -10.68 1.73
CA GLY A 96 7.58 -10.92 0.35
C GLY A 96 9.05 -11.29 0.22
N GLU A 97 9.94 -10.58 0.94
CA GLU A 97 11.37 -10.91 0.95
C GLU A 97 11.64 -12.32 1.51
N ARG A 98 10.93 -12.73 2.57
CA ARG A 98 11.03 -14.09 3.13
C ARG A 98 10.54 -15.13 2.13
N ALA A 99 9.36 -14.94 1.55
CA ALA A 99 8.78 -15.87 0.59
C ALA A 99 9.65 -16.05 -0.66
N ALA A 100 10.27 -14.97 -1.16
CA ALA A 100 11.22 -15.06 -2.27
C ALA A 100 12.45 -15.90 -1.91
N LYS A 101 12.99 -15.74 -0.69
CA LYS A 101 14.12 -16.55 -0.19
C LYS A 101 13.75 -18.02 -0.03
N GLU A 102 12.57 -18.29 0.53
CA GLU A 102 12.05 -19.66 0.75
C GLU A 102 11.85 -20.43 -0.55
N LEU A 103 11.51 -19.75 -1.66
CA LEU A 103 11.37 -20.38 -2.98
C LEU A 103 12.70 -20.47 -3.76
N ALA A 104 13.63 -19.55 -3.52
CA ALA A 104 14.91 -19.52 -4.22
C ALA A 104 15.77 -20.77 -3.96
N GLU A 105 15.83 -21.24 -2.70
CA GLU A 105 16.68 -22.39 -2.33
C GLU A 105 16.20 -23.72 -2.94
N PRO A 106 14.90 -24.10 -2.83
CA PRO A 106 14.38 -25.29 -3.50
C PRO A 106 14.59 -25.27 -5.01
N LEU A 107 14.38 -24.12 -5.66
CA LEU A 107 14.57 -24.00 -7.10
C LEU A 107 16.05 -24.17 -7.49
N ALA A 108 16.96 -23.55 -6.74
CA ALA A 108 18.39 -23.71 -6.94
C ALA A 108 18.84 -25.17 -6.78
N GLU A 109 18.26 -25.90 -5.82
CA GLU A 109 18.54 -27.34 -5.66
C GLU A 109 18.02 -28.17 -6.83
N GLN A 110 16.80 -27.90 -7.30
CA GLN A 110 16.27 -28.59 -8.48
C GLN A 110 17.14 -28.31 -9.73
N ARG A 111 17.64 -27.09 -9.89
CA ARG A 111 18.56 -26.73 -10.98
C ARG A 111 19.88 -27.49 -10.88
N ARG A 112 20.49 -27.56 -9.68
CA ARG A 112 21.71 -28.36 -9.44
C ARG A 112 21.48 -29.84 -9.72
N ARG A 113 20.33 -30.38 -9.33
CA ARG A 113 19.95 -31.77 -9.59
C ARG A 113 19.80 -32.04 -11.08
N TRP A 114 19.13 -31.15 -11.81
CA TRP A 114 19.01 -31.24 -13.27
C TRP A 114 20.39 -31.23 -13.95
N GLN A 115 21.28 -30.31 -13.56
CA GLN A 115 22.65 -30.23 -14.10
C GLN A 115 23.43 -31.53 -13.88
N ARG A 116 23.37 -32.09 -12.66
CA ARG A 116 24.03 -33.38 -12.34
C ARG A 116 23.50 -34.51 -13.21
N GLN A 117 22.17 -34.68 -13.27
CA GLN A 117 21.55 -35.74 -14.05
C GLN A 117 21.77 -35.60 -15.56
N SER A 118 21.83 -34.37 -16.07
CA SER A 118 22.19 -34.10 -17.47
C SER A 118 23.64 -34.49 -17.76
N GLY A 119 24.56 -34.26 -16.82
CA GLY A 119 25.94 -34.73 -16.93
C GLY A 119 26.03 -36.26 -16.88
N GLU A 120 25.31 -36.89 -15.96
CA GLU A 120 25.22 -38.36 -15.86
C GLU A 120 24.66 -38.99 -17.14
N HIS A 121 23.60 -38.39 -17.72
CA HIS A 121 23.03 -38.82 -19.00
C HIS A 121 24.09 -38.81 -20.11
N ALA A 122 24.80 -37.69 -20.27
CA ALA A 122 25.84 -37.56 -21.30
C ALA A 122 26.95 -38.61 -21.16
N GLU A 123 27.37 -38.91 -19.92
CA GLU A 123 28.38 -39.94 -19.66
C GLU A 123 27.85 -41.36 -19.92
N LEU A 124 26.59 -41.66 -19.58
CA LEU A 124 25.99 -42.96 -19.85
C LEU A 124 25.74 -43.19 -21.34
N VAL A 125 25.41 -42.16 -22.12
CA VAL A 125 25.31 -42.23 -23.59
C VAL A 125 26.65 -42.68 -24.19
N LYS A 126 27.76 -42.03 -23.83
CA LYS A 126 29.11 -42.42 -24.28
C LYS A 126 29.50 -43.86 -23.91
N LYS A 127 28.99 -44.37 -22.78
CA LYS A 127 29.23 -45.75 -22.33
C LYS A 127 28.35 -46.75 -23.07
N ALA A 128 27.08 -46.41 -23.31
CA ALA A 128 26.15 -47.25 -24.05
C ALA A 128 26.60 -47.47 -25.51
N GLU A 129 27.26 -46.49 -26.13
CA GLU A 129 27.82 -46.63 -27.48
C GLU A 129 28.83 -47.78 -27.62
N LYS A 130 29.51 -48.15 -26.51
CA LYS A 130 30.54 -49.19 -26.45
C LYS A 130 29.99 -50.58 -26.11
N LEU A 131 28.68 -50.72 -25.92
CA LEU A 131 28.05 -52.00 -25.60
C LEU A 131 27.77 -52.85 -26.85
N PRO A 132 27.63 -54.19 -26.70
CA PRO A 132 27.10 -55.07 -27.73
C PRO A 132 25.68 -54.67 -28.15
N ASP A 133 25.30 -54.91 -29.40
CA ASP A 133 24.05 -54.40 -30.01
C ASP A 133 22.77 -54.71 -29.21
N ALA A 134 22.69 -55.89 -28.60
CA ALA A 134 21.53 -56.30 -27.80
C ALA A 134 21.36 -55.45 -26.53
N ASP A 135 22.43 -55.26 -25.76
CA ASP A 135 22.41 -54.45 -24.54
C ASP A 135 22.37 -52.94 -24.86
N LYS A 136 22.97 -52.54 -25.98
CA LYS A 136 22.96 -51.17 -26.49
C LYS A 136 21.56 -50.67 -26.77
N LYS A 137 20.69 -51.48 -27.40
CA LYS A 137 19.31 -51.08 -27.72
C LYS A 137 18.46 -50.85 -26.46
N GLU A 138 18.62 -51.71 -25.45
CA GLU A 138 17.90 -51.56 -24.17
C GLU A 138 18.43 -50.39 -23.35
N ALA A 139 19.75 -50.20 -23.28
CA ALA A 139 20.37 -49.05 -22.64
C ALA A 139 19.93 -47.74 -23.33
N GLN A 140 19.91 -47.70 -24.67
CA GLN A 140 19.47 -46.55 -25.44
C GLN A 140 18.01 -46.19 -25.14
N THR A 141 17.11 -47.18 -25.05
CA THR A 141 15.70 -46.93 -24.71
C THR A 141 15.54 -46.29 -23.33
N LEU A 142 16.34 -46.69 -22.34
CA LEU A 142 16.34 -46.10 -21.00
C LEU A 142 16.95 -44.69 -21.01
N LEU A 143 17.97 -44.45 -21.81
CA LEU A 143 18.58 -43.14 -22.00
C LEU A 143 17.66 -42.16 -22.73
N ASP A 144 16.86 -42.62 -23.69
CA ASP A 144 15.86 -41.80 -24.38
C ASP A 144 14.72 -41.42 -23.42
N LYS A 145 14.29 -42.35 -22.56
CA LYS A 145 13.34 -42.06 -21.47
C LYS A 145 13.91 -41.04 -20.48
N ALA A 146 15.18 -41.16 -20.11
CA ALA A 146 15.87 -40.19 -19.26
C ALA A 146 15.97 -38.82 -19.95
N ALA A 147 16.30 -38.77 -21.23
CA ALA A 147 16.38 -37.53 -22.02
C ALA A 147 15.02 -36.82 -22.09
N GLY A 148 13.93 -37.55 -22.37
CA GLY A 148 12.58 -36.98 -22.37
C GLY A 148 12.17 -36.42 -21.01
N ALA A 149 12.51 -37.12 -19.92
CA ALA A 149 12.25 -36.65 -18.57
C ALA A 149 13.11 -35.42 -18.20
N LEU A 150 14.37 -35.36 -18.62
CA LEU A 150 15.26 -34.21 -18.41
C LEU A 150 14.83 -32.98 -19.23
N SER A 151 14.36 -33.18 -20.47
CA SER A 151 13.76 -32.11 -21.28
C SER A 151 12.52 -31.55 -20.59
N SER A 152 11.61 -32.43 -20.16
CA SER A 152 10.40 -32.02 -19.44
C SER A 152 10.73 -31.31 -18.11
N ALA A 153 11.78 -31.74 -17.42
CA ALA A 153 12.27 -31.05 -16.22
C ALA A 153 12.81 -29.65 -16.55
N ALA A 154 13.54 -29.48 -17.65
CA ALA A 154 14.03 -28.18 -18.11
C ALA A 154 12.87 -27.24 -18.46
N ASP A 155 11.84 -27.75 -19.15
CA ASP A 155 10.64 -26.99 -19.52
C ASP A 155 9.80 -26.60 -18.28
N ALA A 156 9.82 -27.43 -17.23
CA ALA A 156 9.18 -27.11 -15.95
C ALA A 156 9.99 -26.13 -15.09
N LEU A 157 11.32 -26.11 -15.21
CA LEU A 157 12.20 -25.22 -14.42
C LEU A 157 12.24 -23.79 -14.95
N ARG A 158 12.18 -23.58 -16.27
CA ARG A 158 12.32 -22.24 -16.87
C ARG A 158 11.25 -21.23 -16.41
N PRO A 159 9.94 -21.57 -16.41
CA PRO A 159 8.90 -20.66 -15.92
C PRO A 159 9.05 -20.34 -14.42
N LEU A 160 9.65 -21.25 -13.64
CA LEU A 160 9.93 -21.04 -12.22
C LEU A 160 11.07 -20.05 -12.00
N GLU A 161 12.12 -20.13 -12.82
CA GLU A 161 13.23 -19.18 -12.81
C GLU A 161 12.74 -17.78 -13.20
N GLU A 162 11.87 -17.70 -14.21
CA GLU A 162 11.19 -16.46 -14.61
C GLU A 162 10.30 -15.92 -13.48
N SER A 163 9.47 -16.77 -12.86
CA SER A 163 8.61 -16.38 -11.73
C SER A 163 9.43 -15.87 -10.55
N LEU A 164 10.53 -16.53 -10.18
CA LEU A 164 11.41 -16.09 -9.10
C LEU A 164 12.09 -14.75 -9.43
N HIS A 165 12.46 -14.55 -10.69
CA HIS A 165 12.99 -13.28 -11.16
C HIS A 165 11.95 -12.16 -10.99
N THR A 166 10.72 -12.37 -11.49
CA THR A 166 9.60 -11.44 -11.32
C THR A 166 9.32 -11.17 -9.84
N MET A 167 9.26 -12.20 -8.99
CA MET A 167 9.09 -12.03 -7.55
C MET A 167 10.18 -11.13 -6.94
N SER A 168 11.44 -11.34 -7.34
CA SER A 168 12.57 -10.56 -6.84
C SER A 168 12.51 -9.09 -7.29
N GLU A 169 12.09 -8.85 -8.53
CA GLU A 169 11.86 -7.50 -9.06
C GLU A 169 10.69 -6.81 -8.34
N GLN A 170 9.57 -7.50 -8.16
CA GLN A 170 8.41 -6.94 -7.47
C GLN A 170 8.70 -6.68 -5.98
N ALA A 171 9.46 -7.54 -5.31
CA ALA A 171 9.90 -7.29 -3.93
C ALA A 171 10.76 -6.02 -3.83
N ARG A 172 11.62 -5.74 -4.83
CA ARG A 172 12.37 -4.47 -4.93
C ARG A 172 11.44 -3.29 -5.19
N ALA A 173 10.47 -3.44 -6.09
CA ALA A 173 9.48 -2.40 -6.39
C ALA A 173 8.60 -2.05 -5.18
N MET A 174 8.14 -3.05 -4.42
CA MET A 174 7.43 -2.85 -3.14
C MET A 174 8.28 -2.06 -2.14
N LYS A 175 9.57 -2.39 -2.02
CA LYS A 175 10.48 -1.67 -1.12
C LYS A 175 10.67 -0.21 -1.57
N ALA A 176 10.79 0.04 -2.86
CA ALA A 176 10.88 1.38 -3.43
C ALA A 176 9.59 2.18 -3.17
N ALA A 177 8.42 1.63 -3.51
CA ALA A 177 7.13 2.27 -3.27
C ALA A 177 6.88 2.57 -1.78
N ARG A 178 7.32 1.68 -0.88
CA ARG A 178 7.33 1.94 0.56
C ARG A 178 8.23 3.12 0.91
N SER A 179 9.44 3.18 0.38
CA SER A 179 10.36 4.30 0.62
C SER A 179 9.75 5.62 0.15
N ASP A 180 9.14 5.63 -1.03
CA ASP A 180 8.50 6.82 -1.62
C ASP A 180 7.29 7.29 -0.78
N SER A 181 6.65 6.38 -0.04
CA SER A 181 5.54 6.70 0.87
C SER A 181 5.98 7.33 2.20
N LEU A 182 7.26 7.23 2.59
CA LEU A 182 7.72 7.71 3.90
C LEU A 182 7.70 9.23 4.02
N ALA A 183 8.14 9.94 2.99
CA ALA A 183 8.12 11.40 2.98
C ALA A 183 6.70 11.98 3.15
N PRO A 184 5.70 11.60 2.33
CA PRO A 184 4.35 12.09 2.51
C PRO A 184 3.73 11.65 3.84
N LEU A 185 4.06 10.46 4.37
CA LEU A 185 3.62 10.03 5.69
C LEU A 185 4.11 10.98 6.81
N VAL A 186 5.40 11.32 6.81
CA VAL A 186 5.97 12.25 7.80
C VAL A 186 5.31 13.63 7.70
N GLU A 187 5.06 14.10 6.48
CA GLU A 187 4.40 15.39 6.27
C GLU A 187 2.94 15.38 6.72
N ILE A 188 2.19 14.29 6.49
CA ILE A 188 0.83 14.10 7.02
C ILE A 188 0.84 14.19 8.54
N SER A 189 1.72 13.42 9.21
CA SER A 189 1.80 13.42 10.67
C SER A 189 2.11 14.80 11.23
N SER A 190 3.08 15.50 10.63
CA SER A 190 3.45 16.87 11.05
C SER A 190 2.30 17.85 10.87
N ALA A 191 1.61 17.79 9.72
CA ALA A 191 0.49 18.67 9.42
C ALA A 191 -0.73 18.36 10.32
N ALA A 192 -1.04 17.08 10.58
CA ALA A 192 -2.12 16.68 11.49
C ALA A 192 -1.85 17.14 12.93
N ALA A 193 -0.63 16.95 13.44
CA ALA A 193 -0.22 17.48 14.75
C ALA A 193 -0.30 19.01 14.80
N SER A 194 -0.10 19.69 13.67
CA SER A 194 -0.25 21.13 13.55
C SER A 194 -1.71 21.58 13.52
N VAL A 195 -2.62 20.81 12.92
CA VAL A 195 -4.08 21.05 12.97
C VAL A 195 -4.56 20.89 14.41
N ASN A 196 -4.18 19.80 15.08
CA ASN A 196 -4.63 19.50 16.45
C ASN A 196 -4.24 20.62 17.42
N ARG A 197 -2.96 21.02 17.44
CA ARG A 197 -2.49 22.13 18.29
C ARG A 197 -3.27 23.41 18.04
N ARG A 198 -3.46 23.79 16.77
CA ARG A 198 -4.21 25.01 16.43
C ARG A 198 -5.67 24.92 16.82
N ALA A 199 -6.29 23.75 16.70
CA ALA A 199 -7.67 23.55 17.14
C ALA A 199 -7.81 23.64 18.67
N GLU A 200 -6.78 23.22 19.42
CA GLU A 200 -6.71 23.36 20.88
C GLU A 200 -6.49 24.81 21.33
N ASP A 201 -5.82 25.64 20.53
CA ASP A 201 -5.54 27.05 20.84
C ASP A 201 -6.73 27.99 20.56
N LEU A 202 -7.70 27.59 19.72
CA LEU A 202 -8.83 28.43 19.31
C LEU A 202 -9.90 28.73 20.40
N PRO A 203 -10.23 27.83 21.35
CA PRO A 203 -11.31 28.04 22.31
C PRO A 203 -11.11 29.24 23.23
N GLU A 204 -9.88 29.48 23.72
CA GLU A 204 -9.63 30.53 24.71
C GLU A 204 -9.84 31.94 24.12
N PRO A 205 -9.24 32.32 22.97
CA PRO A 205 -9.47 33.66 22.44
C PRO A 205 -10.89 33.82 21.86
N ALA A 206 -11.57 32.73 21.47
CA ALA A 206 -12.98 32.77 21.09
C ALA A 206 -13.89 33.02 22.31
N ALA A 207 -13.60 32.41 23.46
CA ALA A 207 -14.30 32.71 24.71
C ALA A 207 -14.09 34.16 25.16
N ALA A 208 -12.86 34.67 25.05
CA ALA A 208 -12.54 36.07 25.33
C ALA A 208 -13.30 37.03 24.40
N ALA A 209 -13.36 36.75 23.10
CA ALA A 209 -14.14 37.53 22.15
C ALA A 209 -15.64 37.51 22.49
N LYS A 210 -16.20 36.36 22.85
CA LYS A 210 -17.61 36.24 23.29
C LYS A 210 -17.91 37.02 24.56
N ALA A 211 -17.02 36.97 25.56
CA ALA A 211 -17.18 37.75 26.79
C ALA A 211 -17.18 39.26 26.52
N LEU A 212 -16.27 39.73 25.65
CA LEU A 212 -16.24 41.13 25.23
C LEU A 212 -17.51 41.54 24.48
N LEU A 213 -18.00 40.71 23.55
CA LEU A 213 -19.26 40.96 22.85
C LEU A 213 -20.46 41.04 23.81
N GLY A 214 -20.53 40.17 24.82
CA GLY A 214 -21.58 40.17 25.83
C GLY A 214 -21.56 41.37 26.77
N SER A 215 -20.41 42.05 26.89
CA SER A 215 -20.26 43.28 27.68
C SER A 215 -20.62 44.56 26.91
N LEU A 216 -20.97 44.47 25.62
CA LEU A 216 -21.33 45.63 24.82
C LEU A 216 -22.71 46.15 25.18
N GLY A 217 -22.80 47.45 25.48
CA GLY A 217 -24.06 48.19 25.52
C GLY A 217 -24.68 48.37 24.13
N PRO A 218 -25.87 48.98 24.03
CA PRO A 218 -26.58 49.18 22.76
C PRO A 218 -25.76 49.93 21.70
N GLU A 219 -24.89 50.86 22.12
CA GLU A 219 -23.91 51.56 21.27
C GLU A 219 -22.51 51.49 21.90
N PRO A 220 -21.65 50.56 21.47
CA PRO A 220 -20.28 50.51 21.98
C PRO A 220 -19.44 51.64 21.39
N ASP A 221 -18.56 52.22 22.22
CA ASP A 221 -17.60 53.23 21.80
C ASP A 221 -16.54 52.67 20.83
N ASN A 222 -15.77 53.57 20.22
CA ASN A 222 -14.76 53.20 19.23
C ASN A 222 -13.59 52.39 19.83
N ALA A 223 -13.29 52.57 21.12
CA ALA A 223 -12.20 51.85 21.78
C ALA A 223 -12.56 50.38 22.03
N ALA A 224 -13.79 50.11 22.48
CA ALA A 224 -14.34 48.77 22.64
C ALA A 224 -14.43 48.04 21.29
N LYS A 225 -14.86 48.75 20.24
CA LYS A 225 -14.89 48.20 18.87
C LYS A 225 -13.49 47.82 18.36
N ALA A 226 -12.49 48.67 18.58
CA ALA A 226 -11.11 48.40 18.16
C ALA A 226 -10.49 47.19 18.91
N LEU A 227 -10.73 47.09 20.22
CA LEU A 227 -10.25 45.96 21.03
C LEU A 227 -10.85 44.62 20.57
N ILE A 228 -12.16 44.60 20.29
CA ILE A 228 -12.86 43.43 19.79
C ILE A 228 -12.35 43.05 18.39
N TRP A 229 -12.13 44.03 17.53
CA TRP A 229 -11.56 43.82 16.20
C TRP A 229 -10.18 43.17 16.23
N GLU A 230 -9.29 43.60 17.13
CA GLU A 230 -7.97 42.97 17.29
C GLU A 230 -8.08 41.51 17.76
N LYS A 231 -9.01 41.19 18.67
CA LYS A 231 -9.27 39.79 19.07
C LYS A 231 -9.82 38.93 17.93
N PHE A 232 -10.70 39.50 17.11
CA PHE A 232 -11.20 38.84 15.92
C PHE A 232 -10.13 38.59 14.86
N LYS A 233 -9.21 39.54 14.68
CA LYS A 233 -8.07 39.39 13.78
C LYS A 233 -7.18 38.22 14.18
N LEU A 234 -6.86 38.10 15.48
CA LEU A 234 -6.09 36.96 16.01
C LEU A 234 -6.80 35.62 15.75
N GLN A 235 -8.11 35.56 15.99
CA GLN A 235 -8.92 34.36 15.72
C GLN A 235 -8.96 34.00 14.23
N ARG A 236 -9.09 34.99 13.35
CA ARG A 236 -9.06 34.80 11.90
C ARG A 236 -7.71 34.27 11.42
N ASP A 237 -6.62 34.81 11.94
CA ASP A 237 -5.26 34.39 11.55
C ASP A 237 -4.96 32.97 12.07
N ALA A 238 -5.39 32.63 13.28
CA ALA A 238 -5.30 31.27 13.83
C ALA A 238 -6.12 30.25 13.01
N ALA A 239 -7.35 30.61 12.64
CA ALA A 239 -8.19 29.78 11.78
C ALA A 239 -7.57 29.58 10.39
N ARG A 240 -7.01 30.64 9.77
CA ARG A 240 -6.30 30.54 8.48
C ARG A 240 -5.15 29.52 8.54
N LEU A 241 -4.31 29.59 9.56
CA LEU A 241 -3.18 28.67 9.74
C LEU A 241 -3.60 27.23 10.01
N LEU A 242 -4.77 27.02 10.64
CA LEU A 242 -5.38 25.70 10.77
C LEU A 242 -5.76 25.14 9.40
N PHE A 243 -6.38 25.96 8.53
CA PHE A 243 -6.78 25.52 7.19
C PHE A 243 -5.61 25.25 6.25
N GLU A 244 -4.57 26.07 6.30
CA GLU A 244 -3.33 25.82 5.56
C GLU A 244 -2.66 24.50 5.99
N ALA A 245 -2.79 24.10 7.27
CA ALA A 245 -2.34 22.79 7.72
C ALA A 245 -3.27 21.66 7.27
N ALA A 246 -4.58 21.85 7.36
CA ALA A 246 -5.55 20.86 6.91
C ALA A 246 -5.43 20.56 5.40
N ASP A 247 -5.19 21.59 4.56
CA ASP A 247 -4.98 21.37 3.13
C ASP A 247 -3.65 20.66 2.85
N ARG A 248 -2.59 20.93 3.63
CA ARG A 248 -1.35 20.16 3.56
C ARG A 248 -1.55 18.68 3.90
N VAL A 249 -2.34 18.35 4.92
CA VAL A 249 -2.72 16.96 5.23
C VAL A 249 -3.38 16.32 4.00
N CYS A 250 -4.34 17.02 3.37
CA CYS A 250 -5.08 16.50 2.23
C CYS A 250 -4.18 16.28 0.99
N ASN A 251 -3.30 17.22 0.68
CA ASN A 251 -2.42 17.14 -0.47
C ASN A 251 -1.39 16.00 -0.30
N ARG A 252 -0.87 15.81 0.91
CA ARG A 252 0.09 14.72 1.17
C ARG A 252 -0.56 13.36 1.30
N ALA A 253 -1.80 13.29 1.75
CA ALA A 253 -2.57 12.05 1.70
C ALA A 253 -2.74 11.53 0.26
N ASP A 254 -2.86 12.42 -0.74
CA ASP A 254 -2.91 12.03 -2.15
C ASP A 254 -1.59 11.43 -2.64
N ASP A 255 -0.45 12.04 -2.28
CA ASP A 255 0.87 11.53 -2.61
C ASP A 255 1.09 10.15 -1.98
N PHE A 256 0.74 10.02 -0.69
CA PHE A 256 0.80 8.74 0.03
C PHE A 256 -0.09 7.68 -0.62
N ARG A 257 -1.31 8.03 -1.05
CA ARG A 257 -2.22 7.12 -1.74
C ARG A 257 -1.65 6.62 -3.07
N ARG A 258 -1.03 7.50 -3.88
CA ARG A 258 -0.39 7.09 -5.13
C ARG A 258 0.74 6.09 -4.89
N ALA A 259 1.57 6.34 -3.87
CA ALA A 259 2.64 5.43 -3.47
C ALA A 259 2.08 4.09 -2.96
N SER A 260 1.03 4.11 -2.13
CA SER A 260 0.35 2.90 -1.64
C SER A 260 -0.28 2.08 -2.78
N ALA A 261 -0.90 2.73 -3.77
CA ALA A 261 -1.47 2.03 -4.92
C ALA A 261 -0.39 1.41 -5.82
N ALA A 262 0.77 2.06 -5.96
CA ALA A 262 1.91 1.48 -6.64
C ALA A 262 2.42 0.23 -5.90
N TYR A 263 2.48 0.29 -4.56
CA TYR A 263 2.81 -0.85 -3.73
C TYR A 263 1.83 -2.02 -3.91
N GLU A 264 0.51 -1.75 -3.92
CA GLU A 264 -0.52 -2.80 -4.10
C GLU A 264 -0.34 -3.54 -5.40
N ARG A 265 -0.17 -2.81 -6.51
CA ARG A 265 0.06 -3.45 -7.82
C ARG A 265 1.29 -4.35 -7.82
N SER A 266 2.38 -3.90 -7.19
CA SER A 266 3.57 -4.74 -7.06
C SER A 266 3.36 -5.92 -6.12
N TYR A 267 2.56 -5.78 -5.06
CA TYR A 267 2.24 -6.87 -4.15
C TYR A 267 1.35 -7.93 -4.81
N ASP A 268 0.35 -7.53 -5.59
CA ASP A 268 -0.51 -8.46 -6.33
C ASP A 268 0.30 -9.23 -7.38
N ALA A 269 1.14 -8.52 -8.15
CA ALA A 269 2.04 -9.15 -9.12
C ALA A 269 3.05 -10.10 -8.44
N PHE A 270 3.52 -9.74 -7.24
CA PHE A 270 4.37 -10.61 -6.43
C PHE A 270 3.64 -11.89 -6.01
N GLU A 271 2.40 -11.77 -5.52
CA GLU A 271 1.59 -12.90 -5.07
C GLU A 271 1.20 -13.84 -6.21
N ASP A 272 0.91 -13.30 -7.40
CA ASP A 272 0.64 -14.10 -8.59
C ASP A 272 1.87 -14.89 -9.02
N ALA A 273 3.04 -14.23 -9.11
CA ALA A 273 4.30 -14.92 -9.39
C ALA A 273 4.65 -15.96 -8.33
N ARG A 274 4.35 -15.70 -7.05
CA ARG A 274 4.54 -16.65 -5.95
C ARG A 274 3.68 -17.90 -6.10
N ARG A 275 2.40 -17.75 -6.48
CA ARG A 275 1.48 -18.87 -6.71
C ARG A 275 1.95 -19.72 -7.89
N GLU A 276 2.35 -19.08 -8.98
CA GLU A 276 2.89 -19.75 -10.16
C GLU A 276 4.15 -20.56 -9.79
N ALA A 277 5.12 -19.92 -9.13
CA ALA A 277 6.35 -20.57 -8.68
C ALA A 277 6.09 -21.76 -7.73
N SER A 278 5.18 -21.59 -6.77
CA SER A 278 4.85 -22.65 -5.80
C SER A 278 4.21 -23.86 -6.48
N SER A 279 3.36 -23.65 -7.49
CA SER A 279 2.69 -24.74 -8.20
C SER A 279 3.64 -25.52 -9.13
N GLY A 280 4.55 -24.85 -9.84
CA GLY A 280 5.42 -25.50 -10.81
C GLY A 280 6.60 -26.27 -10.18
N THR A 281 7.07 -25.89 -8.99
CA THR A 281 8.19 -26.57 -8.30
C THR A 281 7.91 -28.06 -8.02
N ALA A 282 6.64 -28.43 -7.77
CA ALA A 282 6.24 -29.83 -7.61
C ALA A 282 6.35 -30.63 -8.92
N GLY A 283 5.99 -30.00 -10.05
CA GLY A 283 6.10 -30.60 -11.38
C GLY A 283 7.55 -30.90 -11.77
N ALA A 284 8.43 -29.91 -11.64
CA ALA A 284 9.86 -30.07 -11.93
C ALA A 284 10.51 -31.20 -11.11
N ARG A 285 10.18 -31.31 -9.82
CA ARG A 285 10.63 -32.41 -8.96
C ARG A 285 10.21 -33.79 -9.48
N ALA A 286 8.95 -33.94 -9.89
CA ALA A 286 8.44 -35.21 -10.41
C ALA A 286 9.13 -35.65 -11.72
N HIS A 287 9.50 -34.69 -12.59
CA HIS A 287 10.28 -34.98 -13.80
C HIS A 287 11.72 -35.40 -13.46
N LEU A 288 12.38 -34.74 -12.51
CA LEU A 288 13.73 -35.09 -12.04
C LEU A 288 13.79 -36.45 -11.32
N ASP A 289 12.72 -36.83 -10.61
CA ASP A 289 12.61 -38.16 -10.02
C ASP A 289 12.45 -39.25 -11.08
N ARG A 290 11.68 -38.97 -12.15
CA ARG A 290 11.57 -39.88 -13.31
C ARG A 290 12.89 -40.01 -14.06
N ALA A 291 13.59 -38.90 -14.31
CA ALA A 291 14.91 -38.90 -14.93
C ALA A 291 15.91 -39.71 -14.10
N HIS A 292 15.95 -39.51 -12.78
CA HIS A 292 16.82 -40.29 -11.89
C HIS A 292 16.57 -41.80 -11.96
N LYS A 293 15.30 -42.22 -11.92
CA LYS A 293 14.93 -43.64 -12.02
C LYS A 293 15.39 -44.25 -13.35
N ALA A 294 15.20 -43.52 -14.45
CA ALA A 294 15.63 -43.97 -15.78
C ALA A 294 17.16 -44.04 -15.90
N LEU A 295 17.89 -43.06 -15.37
CA LEU A 295 19.35 -43.05 -15.35
C LEU A 295 19.94 -44.18 -14.52
N ASN A 296 19.37 -44.47 -13.34
CA ASN A 296 19.80 -45.61 -12.52
C ASN A 296 19.57 -46.94 -13.24
N ALA A 297 18.41 -47.11 -13.87
CA ALA A 297 18.12 -48.32 -14.65
C ALA A 297 19.09 -48.48 -15.83
N ALA A 298 19.40 -47.40 -16.55
CA ALA A 298 20.38 -47.41 -17.64
C ALA A 298 21.78 -47.76 -17.12
N SER A 299 22.20 -47.16 -16.00
CA SER A 299 23.49 -47.42 -15.36
C SER A 299 23.67 -48.88 -14.97
N GLU A 300 22.66 -49.48 -14.34
CA GLU A 300 22.71 -50.90 -13.96
C GLU A 300 22.76 -51.81 -15.18
N ARG A 301 22.04 -51.47 -16.26
CA ARG A 301 22.11 -52.24 -17.50
C ARG A 301 23.48 -52.17 -18.16
N ILE A 302 24.10 -50.99 -18.16
CA ILE A 302 25.45 -50.77 -18.71
C ILE A 302 26.51 -51.50 -17.87
N LYS A 303 26.35 -51.57 -16.54
CA LYS A 303 27.29 -52.29 -15.64
C LYS A 303 27.15 -53.81 -15.70
N LYS A 304 25.94 -54.31 -15.93
CA LYS A 304 25.62 -55.75 -16.05
C LYS A 304 25.03 -56.03 -17.44
N PRO A 305 25.87 -56.06 -18.49
CA PRO A 305 25.44 -56.52 -19.81
C PRO A 305 24.92 -57.96 -19.71
N ALA A 306 23.98 -58.33 -20.57
CA ALA A 306 23.40 -59.67 -20.52
C ALA A 306 24.53 -60.67 -20.82
N ALA A 307 24.59 -61.76 -20.04
CA ALA A 307 25.55 -62.82 -20.32
C ALA A 307 25.35 -63.27 -21.78
N ALA A 308 26.44 -63.27 -22.56
CA ALA A 308 26.41 -63.71 -23.95
C ALA A 308 25.69 -65.06 -24.03
N PRO A 309 24.76 -65.25 -24.98
CA PRO A 309 24.09 -66.53 -25.14
C PRO A 309 25.17 -67.58 -25.31
N LYS A 310 25.23 -68.53 -24.37
CA LYS A 310 26.13 -69.69 -24.48
C LYS A 310 25.75 -70.37 -25.79
N SER A 311 26.65 -70.31 -26.77
CA SER A 311 26.57 -71.14 -27.96
C SER A 311 26.43 -72.59 -27.49
N GLN A 312 25.22 -73.14 -27.65
CA GLN A 312 25.01 -74.56 -27.45
C GLN A 312 25.76 -75.30 -28.58
N PRO A 313 26.52 -76.36 -28.25
CA PRO A 313 27.32 -77.12 -29.21
C PRO A 313 26.46 -77.84 -30.25
#